data_AF-A0A4R1RV48-F1
#
_entry.id   AF-A0A4R1RV48-F1
#
_cell.length_a   1.000
_cell.length_b   1.000
_cell.length_c   1.000
_cell.angle_alpha   90.00
_cell.angle_beta   90.00
_cell.angle_gamma   90.00
#
_symmetry.space_group_name_H-M   'P 1'
#
loop_
_entity.id
_entity.type
_entity.pdbx_description
1 polymer ?
#
loop_
_entity_poly.entity_id
_entity_poly.type
_entity_poly.pdbx_seq_one_letter_code
_entity_poly.pdbx_strand_id
1 'polypeptide(L)' 'MTPARFSECLLRLRWTPINLASALQCDLALVEAWESGEEEIPAKLAAWLETLAKAHDTLDIPKTYRGWQYGPKQ' A
#
# COMPACT_ATOMS: atom_id res chain seq x y z
N MET A 1 2.60 -7.10 13.79
CA MET A 1 1.45 -6.28 13.33
C MET A 1 0.26 -7.22 13.18
N THR A 2 -0.97 -6.77 13.41
CA THR A 2 -2.15 -7.63 13.17
C THR A 2 -2.56 -7.58 11.69
N PRO A 3 -3.20 -8.63 11.16
CA PRO A 3 -3.68 -8.63 9.76
C PRO A 3 -4.64 -7.46 9.47
N ALA A 4 -5.54 -7.13 10.41
CA ALA A 4 -6.41 -5.97 10.29
C ALA A 4 -5.64 -4.65 10.14
N ARG A 5 -4.54 -4.47 10.91
CA ARG A 5 -3.70 -3.27 10.80
C ARG A 5 -2.87 -3.25 9.52
N PHE A 6 -2.46 -4.42 9.03
CA PHE A 6 -1.78 -4.57 7.75
C PHE A 6 -2.66 -4.12 6.58
N SER A 7 -3.90 -4.62 6.51
CA SER A 7 -4.88 -4.17 5.49
C SER A 7 -5.20 -2.69 5.61
N GLU A 8 -5.27 -2.14 6.83
CA GLU A 8 -5.47 -0.70 7.05
C GLU A 8 -4.32 0.13 6.47
N CYS A 9 -3.06 -0.31 6.65
CA CYS A 9 -1.91 0.37 6.06
C CYS A 9 -1.97 0.37 4.54
N LEU A 10 -2.32 -0.77 3.91
CA LEU A 10 -2.48 -0.85 2.46
C LEU A 10 -3.61 0.05 1.97
N LEU A 11 -4.74 0.08 2.66
CA LEU A 11 -5.87 0.94 2.32
C LEU A 11 -5.52 2.43 2.39
N ARG A 12 -4.78 2.87 3.41
CA ARG A 12 -4.28 4.25 3.51
C ARG A 12 -3.37 4.62 2.34
N LEU A 13 -2.51 3.69 1.93
CA LEU A 13 -1.64 3.82 0.76
C LEU A 13 -2.38 3.66 -0.59
N ARG A 14 -3.66 3.29 -0.56
CA ARG A 14 -4.47 2.92 -1.73
C ARG A 14 -3.83 1.77 -2.52
N TRP A 15 -3.16 0.87 -1.82
CA TRP A 15 -2.54 -0.32 -2.37
C TRP A 15 -3.43 -1.54 -2.19
N THR A 16 -3.35 -2.45 -3.15
CA THR A 16 -3.83 -3.83 -3.05
C THR A 16 -2.68 -4.76 -2.65
N PRO A 17 -2.95 -6.01 -2.23
CA PRO A 17 -1.92 -7.04 -2.06
C PRO A 17 -0.98 -7.17 -3.27
N ILE A 18 -1.51 -7.06 -4.49
CA ILE A 18 -0.73 -7.09 -5.75
C ILE A 18 0.30 -5.95 -5.81
N ASN A 19 -0.07 -4.74 -5.36
CA ASN A 19 0.86 -3.61 -5.34
C ASN A 19 2.01 -3.86 -4.36
N LEU A 20 1.73 -4.44 -3.19
CA LEU A 20 2.76 -4.75 -2.21
C LEU A 20 3.68 -5.89 -2.70
N ALA A 21 3.11 -6.97 -3.25
CA ALA A 21 3.87 -8.07 -3.85
C ALA A 21 4.82 -7.55 -4.94
N SER A 22 4.33 -6.65 -5.79
CA SER A 22 5.13 -5.99 -6.82
C SER A 22 6.25 -5.13 -6.23
N ALA A 23 5.97 -4.35 -5.18
CA ALA A 23 6.96 -3.49 -4.53
C ALA A 23 8.08 -4.29 -3.83
N LEU A 24 7.74 -5.43 -3.24
CA LEU A 24 8.69 -6.33 -2.57
C LEU A 24 9.35 -7.34 -3.51
N GLN A 25 8.85 -7.46 -4.75
CA GLN A 25 9.24 -8.50 -5.70
C GLN A 25 9.15 -9.91 -5.10
N CYS A 26 8.04 -10.16 -4.38
CA CYS A 26 7.75 -11.45 -3.75
C CYS A 26 6.45 -12.05 -4.29
N ASP A 27 6.15 -13.28 -3.86
CA ASP A 27 4.91 -13.96 -4.21
C ASP A 27 3.69 -13.22 -3.64
N LEU A 28 2.62 -13.14 -4.42
CA LEU A 28 1.33 -12.63 -3.99
C LEU A 28 0.74 -13.51 -2.87
N ALA A 29 0.88 -14.83 -2.97
CA ALA A 29 0.36 -15.76 -1.97
C ALA A 29 0.95 -15.52 -0.58
N LEU A 30 2.22 -15.11 -0.50
CA LEU A 30 2.86 -14.73 0.77
C LEU A 30 2.21 -13.47 1.37
N VAL A 31 1.90 -12.49 0.53
CA VAL A 31 1.24 -11.24 0.96
C VAL A 31 -0.20 -11.52 1.39
N GLU A 32 -0.91 -12.40 0.69
CA GLU A 32 -2.25 -12.85 1.06
C GLU A 32 -2.25 -13.63 2.38
N ALA A 33 -1.24 -14.46 2.63
CA ALA A 33 -1.09 -15.17 3.91
C ALA A 33 -0.85 -14.21 5.09
N TRP A 34 -0.09 -13.13 4.89
CA TRP A 34 0.04 -12.05 5.89
C TRP A 34 -1.28 -11.31 6.12
N GLU A 35 -2.05 -11.07 5.06
CA GLU A 35 -3.34 -10.39 5.12
C GLU A 35 -4.43 -11.25 5.78
N SER A 36 -4.45 -12.57 5.56
CA SER A 36 -5.38 -13.49 6.21
C SER A 36 -4.97 -13.85 7.64
N GLY A 37 -3.70 -13.62 7.99
CA GLY A 37 -3.11 -14.01 9.27
C GLY A 37 -2.68 -15.47 9.35
N GLU A 38 -2.61 -16.16 8.21
CA GLU A 38 -1.99 -17.49 8.09
C GLU A 38 -0.49 -17.45 8.36
N GLU A 39 0.17 -16.36 7.99
CA GLU A 39 1.59 -16.12 8.24
C GLU A 39 1.82 -14.87 9.11
N GLU A 40 2.86 -14.91 9.94
CA GLU A 40 3.24 -13.77 10.75
C GLU A 40 3.86 -12.66 9.88
N ILE A 41 3.36 -11.43 10.02
CA ILE A 41 3.92 -10.25 9.35
C ILE A 41 5.28 -9.90 9.97
N PRO A 42 6.38 -9.90 9.20
CA PRO A 42 7.70 -9.58 9.71
C PRO A 42 7.77 -8.17 10.33
N ALA A 43 8.40 -8.04 11.50
CA ALA A 43 8.45 -6.77 12.25
C ALA A 43 9.04 -5.60 11.43
N LYS A 44 10.06 -5.86 10.60
CA LYS A 44 10.67 -4.84 9.72
C LYS A 44 9.71 -4.39 8.62
N LEU A 45 8.94 -5.31 8.04
CA LEU A 45 7.92 -4.99 7.03
C LEU A 45 6.79 -4.17 7.66
N ALA A 46 6.33 -4.58 8.83
CA ALA A 46 5.33 -3.83 9.60
C ALA A 46 5.77 -2.38 9.87
N ALA A 47 7.00 -2.17 10.36
CA ALA A 47 7.52 -0.84 10.64
C ALA A 47 7.63 0.03 9.37
N TRP A 48 8.00 -0.58 8.24
CA TRP A 48 8.07 0.11 6.96
C TRP A 48 6.69 0.51 6.44
N LEU A 49 5.69 -0.37 6.50
CA LEU A 49 4.31 -0.06 6.10
C LEU A 49 3.67 1.04 6.95
N GLU A 50 3.87 1.02 8.27
CA GLU A 50 3.39 2.10 9.16
C GLU A 50 4.00 3.45 8.81
N THR A 51 5.31 3.47 8.53
CA THR A 51 6.03 4.68 8.15
C THR A 51 5.48 5.25 6.84
N LEU A 52 5.26 4.40 5.84
CA LEU A 52 4.68 4.80 4.56
C LEU A 52 3.25 5.33 4.74
N ALA A 53 2.39 4.60 5.45
CA ALA A 53 1.00 5.00 5.67
C ALA A 53 0.92 6.35 6.41
N LYS A 54 1.79 6.57 7.41
CA LYS A 54 1.91 7.86 8.10
C LYS A 54 2.37 8.97 7.16
N ALA A 55 3.38 8.74 6.34
CA ALA A 55 3.87 9.74 5.40
C ALA A 55 2.80 10.10 4.35
N HIS A 56 2.10 9.11 3.81
CA HIS A 56 1.03 9.30 2.84
C HIS A 56 -0.12 10.15 3.41
N ASP A 57 -0.54 9.90 4.65
CA ASP A 57 -1.61 10.68 5.27
C ASP A 57 -1.21 12.14 5.57
N THR A 58 0.09 12.41 5.75
CA THR A 58 0.59 13.78 5.95
C THR A 58 0.72 14.58 4.65
N LEU A 59 0.74 13.89 3.51
CA LEU A 59 0.91 14.51 2.20
C LEU A 59 -0.45 14.59 1.49
N ASP A 60 -0.97 15.81 1.38
CA ASP A 60 -2.20 16.04 0.62
C ASP A 60 -2.02 15.67 -0.86
N ILE A 61 -3.09 15.14 -1.47
CA ILE A 61 -3.11 14.87 -2.91
C ILE A 61 -2.97 16.20 -3.65
N PRO A 62 -2.04 16.32 -4.62
CA PRO A 62 -1.92 17.51 -5.44
C PRO A 62 -3.24 17.84 -6.15
N LYS A 63 -3.88 18.94 -5.75
CA LYS A 63 -5.20 19.35 -6.27
C LYS A 63 -5.11 19.83 -7.73
N THR A 64 -3.92 20.25 -8.17
CA THR A 64 -3.66 20.82 -9.50
C THR A 64 -4.07 19.90 -10.65
N TYR A 65 -3.98 18.58 -10.47
CA TYR A 65 -4.24 17.60 -11.54
C TYR A 65 -5.69 17.10 -11.58
N ARG A 66 -6.55 17.52 -10.62
CA ARG A 66 -7.94 17.08 -10.59
C ARG A 66 -8.67 17.57 -11.85
N GLY A 67 -9.27 16.64 -12.58
CA GLY A 67 -10.03 16.94 -13.81
C GLY A 67 -9.17 17.15 -15.06
N TRP A 68 -7.86 16.96 -14.98
CA TRP A 68 -7.02 16.94 -16.18
C TRP A 68 -7.42 15.77 -17.07
N GLN A 69 -7.69 16.06 -18.32
CA GLN A 69 -7.97 15.08 -19.34
C GLN A 69 -6.80 15.04 -20.31
N TYR A 70 -6.34 13.85 -20.63
CA TYR A 70 -5.39 13.68 -21.73
C TYR A 70 -6.12 13.97 -23.05
N GLY A 71 -5.63 14.96 -23.79
CA GLY A 71 -6.09 15.29 -25.14
C GLY A 71 -4.92 15.19 -26.12
N PRO A 72 -5.17 14.75 -27.37
CA PRO A 72 -4.13 14.73 -28.39
C PRO A 72 -3.59 16.15 -28.60
N LYS A 73 -2.26 16.27 -28.64
CA LYS A 73 -1.62 17.51 -29.09
C LYS A 73 -1.84 17.60 -30.61
N GLN A 74 -2.42 18.71 -31.07
CA GLN A 74 -2.55 19.02 -32.50
C GLN A 74 -1.17 19.21 -33.14
#